data_AF-A0A0V8HT63-F1
#
_entry.id   AF-A0A0V8HT63-F1
#
_cell.length_a   1.000
_cell.length_b   1.000
_cell.length_c   1.000
_cell.angle_alpha   90.00
_cell.angle_beta   90.00
_cell.angle_gamma   90.00
#
_symmetry.space_group_name_H-M   'P 1'
#
loop_
_entity.id
_entity.type
_entity.pdbx_description
1 polymer ?
#
loop_
_entity_poly.entity_id
_entity_poly.type
_entity_poly.pdbx_seq_one_letter_code
_entity_poly.pdbx_strand_id
1 'polypeptide(L)'
;MMPKLFAAQRGRMLVGLLGLGVGAGLFSLAIGWLIGQLAGGFSLWLALWVLVLVAGFFVAKFLERVLAEKLGQNYVAELRRGLVTHALLSERGPSTGITIARSTNDLSSIRNWIVFGMVPLMAGLPLVVVSGVGLFALHPLLAASLGLTLALEAVFLFGLAGGTFSSAKTLRRHRGNLAARIADTVAARTAISAGICGGQRADLDGDLRREPGRMG
;
A
#
# COMPACT_ATOMS: atom_id res chain seq x y z
N MET A 1 20.07 -5.65 -8.79
CA MET A 1 19.70 -6.96 -8.22
C MET A 1 18.45 -6.77 -7.36
N MET A 2 17.36 -7.50 -7.62
CA MET A 2 16.18 -7.44 -6.74
C MET A 2 16.51 -8.14 -5.41
N PRO A 3 16.22 -7.52 -4.26
CA PRO A 3 16.50 -8.13 -2.95
C PRO A 3 15.68 -9.42 -2.78
N LYS A 4 16.32 -10.49 -2.34
CA LYS A 4 15.66 -11.80 -2.17
C LYS A 4 14.53 -11.67 -1.15
N LEU A 5 13.32 -12.09 -1.52
CA LEU A 5 12.17 -12.13 -0.59
C LEU A 5 12.47 -13.03 0.63
N PHE A 6 13.36 -14.02 0.48
CA PHE A 6 13.76 -15.00 1.49
C PHE A 6 15.14 -14.73 2.10
N ALA A 7 15.37 -13.53 2.65
CA ALA A 7 16.44 -13.35 3.62
C ALA A 7 16.02 -13.98 4.97
N ALA A 8 16.95 -14.57 5.73
CA ALA A 8 16.65 -15.31 6.97
C ALA A 8 15.77 -14.54 7.98
N GLN A 9 15.92 -13.21 8.05
CA GLN A 9 15.09 -12.35 8.90
C GLN A 9 13.65 -12.21 8.39
N ARG A 10 13.44 -12.17 7.07
CA ARG A 10 12.11 -12.10 6.45
C ARG A 10 11.37 -13.43 6.58
N GLY A 11 12.09 -14.55 6.46
CA GLY A 11 11.54 -15.89 6.71
C GLY A 11 10.89 -16.00 8.09
N ARG A 12 11.55 -15.50 9.14
CA ARG A 12 10.97 -15.47 10.51
C ARG A 12 9.70 -14.63 10.59
N MET A 13 9.64 -13.50 9.90
CA MET A 13 8.44 -12.66 9.87
C MET A 13 7.28 -13.33 9.14
N LEU A 14 7.57 -14.03 8.03
CA LEU A 14 6.56 -14.79 7.29
C LEU A 14 6.03 -15.96 8.11
N VAL A 15 6.90 -16.72 8.77
CA VAL A 15 6.49 -17.79 9.70
C VAL A 15 5.66 -17.21 10.86
N GLY A 16 6.05 -16.06 11.40
CA GLY A 16 5.28 -15.35 12.41
C GLY A 16 3.87 -14.96 11.93
N LEU A 17 3.73 -14.49 10.69
CA LEU A 17 2.43 -14.17 10.10
C LEU A 17 1.54 -15.41 9.92
N LEU A 18 2.13 -16.53 9.47
CA LEU A 18 1.42 -17.81 9.39
C LEU A 18 0.94 -18.25 10.77
N GLY A 19 1.82 -18.18 11.78
CA GLY A 19 1.50 -18.53 13.17
C GLY A 19 0.38 -17.66 13.75
N LEU A 20 0.42 -16.35 13.51
CA LEU A 20 -0.65 -15.42 13.92
C LEU A 20 -1.98 -15.73 13.23
N GLY A 21 -1.95 -16.07 11.94
CA GLY A 21 -3.14 -16.48 11.19
C GLY A 21 -3.77 -17.76 11.75
N VAL A 22 -2.96 -18.78 12.03
CA VAL A 22 -3.41 -20.01 12.68
C VAL A 22 -3.96 -19.72 14.08
N GLY A 23 -3.25 -18.95 14.90
CA GLY A 23 -3.69 -18.58 16.24
C GLY A 23 -5.02 -17.82 16.25
N ALA A 24 -5.20 -16.87 15.34
CA ALA A 24 -6.47 -16.18 15.16
C ALA A 24 -7.61 -17.14 14.76
N GLY A 25 -7.32 -18.13 13.91
CA GLY A 25 -8.29 -19.18 13.56
C GLY A 25 -8.68 -20.04 14.76
N LEU A 26 -7.73 -20.44 15.59
CA LEU A 26 -8.01 -21.18 16.82
C LEU A 26 -8.84 -20.38 17.82
N PHE A 27 -8.53 -19.07 18.00
CA PHE A 27 -9.37 -18.19 18.81
C PHE A 27 -10.80 -18.12 18.28
N SER A 28 -10.97 -17.93 16.96
CA SER A 28 -12.28 -17.88 16.30
C SER A 28 -13.10 -19.15 16.56
N LEU A 29 -12.49 -20.33 16.43
CA LEU A 29 -13.14 -21.61 16.72
C LEU A 29 -13.54 -21.76 18.18
N ALA A 30 -12.64 -21.42 19.11
CA ALA A 30 -12.92 -21.48 20.54
C ALA A 30 -14.06 -20.52 20.94
N ILE A 31 -14.08 -19.31 20.36
CA ILE A 31 -15.18 -18.34 20.55
C ILE A 31 -16.50 -18.94 20.06
N GLY A 32 -16.54 -19.46 18.82
CA GLY A 32 -17.75 -20.06 18.26
C GLY A 32 -18.29 -21.22 19.10
N TRP A 33 -17.38 -22.08 19.59
CA TRP A 33 -17.72 -23.19 20.48
C TRP A 33 -18.34 -22.72 21.80
N LEU A 34 -17.71 -21.76 22.50
CA LEU A 34 -18.21 -21.24 23.77
C LEU A 34 -19.54 -20.47 23.62
N ILE A 35 -19.72 -19.75 22.52
CA ILE A 35 -21.00 -19.10 22.21
C ILE A 35 -22.11 -20.15 22.04
N GLY A 36 -21.82 -21.28 21.37
CA GLY A 36 -22.77 -22.39 21.26
C GLY A 36 -23.20 -22.94 22.63
N GLN A 37 -22.28 -23.05 23.59
CA GLN A 37 -22.62 -23.46 24.96
C GLN A 37 -23.48 -22.42 25.69
N LEU A 38 -23.12 -21.14 25.57
CA LEU A 38 -23.88 -20.03 26.17
C LEU A 38 -25.31 -19.94 25.63
N ALA A 39 -25.54 -20.31 24.37
CA ALA A 39 -26.87 -20.35 23.78
C ALA A 39 -27.77 -21.43 24.42
N GLY A 40 -27.20 -22.52 24.93
CA GLY A 40 -27.93 -23.56 25.67
C GLY A 40 -28.23 -23.19 27.13
N GLY A 41 -27.51 -22.22 27.69
CA GLY A 41 -27.71 -21.72 29.05
C GLY A 41 -26.68 -20.67 29.42
N PHE A 42 -27.15 -19.54 29.96
CA PHE A 42 -26.26 -18.44 30.31
C PHE A 42 -25.36 -18.81 31.51
N SER A 43 -24.06 -18.60 31.34
CA SER A 43 -23.05 -18.74 32.39
C SER A 43 -22.09 -17.56 32.34
N LEU A 44 -22.02 -16.80 33.44
CA LEU A 44 -21.13 -15.65 33.54
C LEU A 44 -19.66 -16.04 33.31
N TRP A 45 -19.24 -17.20 33.82
CA TRP A 45 -17.87 -17.67 33.65
C TRP A 45 -17.51 -17.94 32.19
N LEU A 46 -18.40 -18.60 31.43
CA LEU A 46 -18.20 -18.83 30.00
C LEU A 46 -18.17 -17.51 29.22
N ALA A 47 -19.02 -16.55 29.59
CA ALA A 47 -19.02 -15.22 28.97
C ALA A 47 -17.69 -14.46 29.19
N LEU A 48 -17.10 -14.55 30.38
CA LEU A 48 -15.78 -13.96 30.66
C LEU A 48 -14.69 -14.61 29.80
N TRP A 49 -14.72 -15.94 29.61
CA TRP A 49 -13.78 -16.61 28.73
C TRP A 49 -13.92 -16.20 27.25
N VAL A 50 -15.15 -16.00 26.78
CA VAL A 50 -15.38 -15.45 25.43
C VAL A 50 -14.72 -14.07 25.29
N LEU A 51 -14.86 -13.18 26.28
CA LEU A 51 -14.20 -11.87 26.25
C LEU A 51 -12.67 -11.98 26.20
N VAL A 52 -12.08 -12.90 26.96
CA VAL A 52 -10.62 -13.15 26.94
C VAL A 52 -10.17 -13.65 25.56
N LEU A 53 -10.91 -14.58 24.94
CA LEU A 53 -10.58 -15.09 23.61
C LEU A 53 -10.74 -14.03 22.53
N VAL A 54 -11.78 -13.20 22.61
CA VAL A 54 -11.99 -12.05 21.71
C VAL A 54 -10.80 -11.08 21.83
N ALA A 55 -10.40 -10.74 23.06
CA ALA A 55 -9.22 -9.91 23.28
C ALA A 55 -7.95 -10.55 22.67
N GLY A 56 -7.75 -11.86 22.86
CA GLY A 56 -6.66 -12.62 22.25
C GLY A 56 -6.65 -12.57 20.72
N PHE A 57 -7.83 -12.71 20.10
CA PHE A 57 -8.00 -12.56 18.66
C PHE A 57 -7.59 -11.16 18.18
N PHE A 58 -8.05 -10.10 18.85
CA PHE A 58 -7.68 -8.73 18.49
C PHE A 58 -6.19 -8.44 18.71
N VAL A 59 -5.58 -8.99 19.75
CA VAL A 59 -4.12 -8.90 19.96
C VAL A 59 -3.38 -9.58 18.81
N ALA A 60 -3.83 -10.76 18.36
CA ALA A 60 -3.23 -11.44 17.21
C ALA A 60 -3.32 -10.58 15.93
N LYS A 61 -4.49 -9.97 15.66
CA LYS A 61 -4.68 -9.04 14.52
C LYS A 61 -3.82 -7.77 14.64
N PHE A 62 -3.64 -7.25 15.85
CA PHE A 62 -2.76 -6.12 16.09
C PHE A 62 -1.28 -6.49 15.83
N LEU A 63 -0.83 -7.63 16.34
CA LEU A 63 0.53 -8.12 16.09
C LEU A 63 0.79 -8.39 14.60
N GLU A 64 -0.20 -8.91 13.89
CA GLU A 64 -0.15 -9.08 12.43
C GLU A 64 0.09 -7.72 11.75
N ARG A 65 -0.64 -6.67 12.17
CA ARG A 65 -0.45 -5.32 11.65
C ARG A 65 0.95 -4.76 11.94
N VAL A 66 1.48 -5.00 13.13
CA VAL A 66 2.85 -4.61 13.51
C VAL A 66 3.89 -5.35 12.66
N LEU A 67 3.73 -6.66 12.46
CA LEU A 67 4.61 -7.45 11.61
C LEU A 67 4.54 -6.99 10.15
N ALA A 68 3.34 -6.67 9.65
CA ALA A 68 3.13 -6.15 8.31
C ALA A 68 3.95 -4.88 8.08
N GLU A 69 3.86 -3.94 9.02
CA GLU A 69 4.56 -2.66 8.96
C GLU A 69 6.08 -2.87 8.96
N LYS A 70 6.59 -3.68 9.90
CA LYS A 70 8.02 -3.98 10.00
C LYS A 70 8.54 -4.66 8.73
N LEU A 71 7.77 -5.58 8.14
CA LEU A 71 8.13 -6.26 6.89
C LEU A 71 8.20 -5.26 5.72
N GLY A 72 7.19 -4.41 5.58
CA GLY A 72 7.14 -3.38 4.54
C GLY A 72 8.31 -2.39 4.64
N GLN A 73 8.62 -1.92 5.85
CA GLN A 73 9.74 -1.01 6.09
C GLN A 73 11.10 -1.67 5.84
N ASN A 74 11.30 -2.90 6.30
CA ASN A 74 12.53 -3.66 6.04
C ASN A 74 12.78 -3.81 4.53
N TYR A 75 11.72 -4.07 3.76
CA TYR A 75 11.81 -4.19 2.31
C TYR A 75 12.19 -2.87 1.63
N VAL A 76 11.55 -1.77 2.03
CA VAL A 76 11.87 -0.42 1.53
C VAL A 76 13.28 0.01 1.87
N ALA A 77 13.74 -0.26 3.09
CA ALA A 77 15.09 0.10 3.52
C ALA A 77 16.16 -0.59 2.66
N GLU A 78 15.97 -1.88 2.33
CA GLU A 78 16.89 -2.63 1.49
C GLU A 78 16.89 -2.14 0.04
N LEU A 79 15.71 -1.85 -0.52
CA LEU A 79 15.61 -1.26 -1.85
C LEU A 79 16.24 0.13 -1.93
N ARG A 80 16.02 0.99 -0.93
CA ARG A 80 16.64 2.32 -0.87
C ARG A 80 18.16 2.21 -0.86
N ARG A 81 18.72 1.30 -0.06
CA ARG A 81 20.17 1.03 -0.05
C ARG A 81 20.65 0.63 -1.44
N GLY A 82 19.97 -0.31 -2.10
CA GLY A 82 20.31 -0.74 -3.46
C GLY A 82 20.28 0.39 -4.50
N LEU A 83 19.27 1.27 -4.43
CA LEU A 83 19.15 2.43 -5.33
C LEU A 83 20.26 3.46 -5.10
N VAL A 84 20.58 3.77 -3.84
CA VAL A 84 21.66 4.70 -3.48
C VAL A 84 23.01 4.14 -3.92
N THR A 85 23.30 2.87 -3.62
CA THR A 85 24.55 2.22 -4.05
C THR A 85 24.69 2.26 -5.57
N HIS A 86 23.61 2.01 -6.31
CA HIS A 86 23.65 2.05 -7.77
C HIS A 86 23.85 3.47 -8.32
N ALA A 87 23.22 4.49 -7.70
CA ALA A 87 23.41 5.89 -8.08
C ALA A 87 24.85 6.37 -7.84
N LEU A 88 25.49 5.93 -6.74
CA LEU A 88 26.88 6.27 -6.43
C LEU A 88 27.91 5.63 -7.38
N LEU A 89 27.56 4.48 -7.98
CA LEU A 89 28.44 3.73 -8.89
C LEU A 89 28.21 4.06 -10.38
N SER A 90 27.26 4.93 -10.71
CA SER A 90 26.92 5.26 -12.10
C SER A 90 27.61 6.55 -12.55
N GLU A 91 28.48 6.46 -13.57
CA GLU A 91 29.24 7.61 -14.12
C GLU A 91 28.37 8.67 -14.83
N ARG A 92 27.12 8.34 -15.19
CA ARG A 92 26.14 9.25 -15.83
C ARG A 92 24.74 8.98 -15.28
N GLY A 93 24.49 9.37 -14.03
CA GLY A 93 23.19 9.25 -13.38
C GLY A 93 22.25 10.43 -13.68
N PRO A 94 20.92 10.22 -13.78
CA PRO A 94 19.94 11.31 -13.86
C PRO A 94 20.01 12.20 -12.62
N SER A 95 19.56 13.46 -12.73
CA SER A 95 19.70 14.46 -11.65
C SER A 95 19.27 13.88 -10.29
N THR A 96 20.11 14.10 -9.28
CA THR A 96 19.99 13.53 -7.94
C THR A 96 18.58 13.77 -7.36
N GLY A 97 17.97 14.92 -7.63
CA GLY A 97 16.61 15.26 -7.21
C GLY A 97 15.50 14.40 -7.86
N ILE A 98 15.61 14.07 -9.15
CA ILE A 98 14.61 13.25 -9.86
C ILE A 98 14.69 11.78 -9.40
N THR A 99 15.91 11.28 -9.17
CA THR A 99 16.16 9.93 -8.66
C THR A 99 15.66 9.76 -7.21
N ILE A 100 15.86 10.78 -6.36
CA ILE A 100 15.34 10.80 -4.99
C ILE A 100 13.80 10.85 -4.96
N ALA A 101 13.18 11.66 -5.82
CA ALA A 101 11.71 11.79 -5.87
C ALA A 101 11.02 10.50 -6.36
N ARG A 102 11.51 9.88 -7.44
CA ARG A 102 10.94 8.60 -7.94
C ARG A 102 11.15 7.47 -6.94
N SER A 103 12.36 7.35 -6.39
CA SER A 103 12.63 6.31 -5.39
C SER A 103 11.68 6.40 -4.20
N THR A 104 11.38 7.59 -3.70
CA THR A 104 10.51 7.73 -2.52
C THR A 104 9.05 7.34 -2.80
N ASN A 105 8.49 7.79 -3.93
CA ASN A 105 7.09 7.51 -4.27
C ASN A 105 6.84 6.03 -4.64
N ASP A 106 7.78 5.43 -5.39
CA ASP A 106 7.67 4.03 -5.78
C ASP A 106 7.86 3.09 -4.57
N LEU A 107 8.78 3.42 -3.66
CA LEU A 107 9.01 2.65 -2.45
C LEU A 107 7.82 2.69 -1.48
N SER A 108 7.13 3.83 -1.35
CA SER A 108 5.91 3.93 -0.55
C SER A 108 4.80 3.03 -1.12
N SER A 109 4.66 3.02 -2.45
CA SER A 109 3.71 2.14 -3.15
C SER A 109 4.03 0.66 -2.91
N ILE A 110 5.31 0.27 -2.94
CA ILE A 110 5.76 -1.09 -2.65
C ILE A 110 5.46 -1.47 -1.19
N ARG A 111 5.78 -0.62 -0.22
CA ARG A 111 5.43 -0.86 1.19
C ARG A 111 3.93 -1.08 1.35
N ASN A 112 3.11 -0.22 0.74
CA ASN A 112 1.66 -0.33 0.84
C ASN A 112 1.16 -1.64 0.22
N TRP A 113 1.71 -2.05 -0.93
CA TRP A 113 1.37 -3.35 -1.52
C TRP A 113 1.74 -4.53 -0.62
N ILE A 114 2.88 -4.48 0.07
CA ILE A 114 3.26 -5.52 1.04
C ILE A 114 2.28 -5.53 2.23
N VAL A 115 2.06 -4.36 2.84
CA VAL A 115 1.27 -4.21 4.08
C VAL A 115 -0.21 -4.52 3.87
N PHE A 116 -0.79 -4.12 2.73
CA PHE A 116 -2.23 -4.28 2.47
C PHE A 116 -2.57 -5.37 1.46
N GLY A 117 -1.61 -5.87 0.69
CA GLY A 117 -1.81 -6.95 -0.27
C GLY A 117 -1.24 -8.26 0.23
N MET A 118 0.09 -8.36 0.31
CA MET A 118 0.77 -9.63 0.60
C MET A 118 0.50 -10.15 2.01
N VAL A 119 0.65 -9.29 3.03
CA VAL A 119 0.56 -9.74 4.43
C VAL A 119 -0.84 -10.24 4.82
N PRO A 120 -1.94 -9.54 4.46
CA PRO A 120 -3.28 -10.05 4.71
C PRO A 120 -3.56 -11.40 4.03
N LEU A 121 -2.97 -11.68 2.87
CA LEU A 121 -3.09 -13.00 2.24
C LEU A 121 -2.33 -14.07 3.03
N MET A 122 -1.14 -13.76 3.51
CA MET A 122 -0.31 -14.70 4.29
C MET A 122 -0.91 -15.05 5.65
N ALA A 123 -1.52 -14.08 6.35
CA ALA A 123 -2.14 -14.33 7.66
C ALA A 123 -3.63 -14.72 7.54
N GLY A 124 -4.34 -14.15 6.57
CA GLY A 124 -5.76 -14.39 6.34
C GLY A 124 -6.05 -15.79 5.78
N LEU A 125 -5.20 -16.32 4.90
CA LEU A 125 -5.43 -17.66 4.35
C LEU A 125 -5.39 -18.76 5.43
N PRO A 126 -4.38 -18.84 6.32
CA PRO A 126 -4.40 -19.78 7.43
C PRO A 126 -5.61 -19.59 8.36
N LEU A 127 -5.99 -18.34 8.66
CA LEU A 127 -7.18 -18.04 9.47
C LEU A 127 -8.44 -18.65 8.84
N VAL A 128 -8.66 -18.44 7.55
CA VAL A 128 -9.81 -18.97 6.80
C VAL A 128 -9.76 -20.50 6.76
N VAL A 129 -8.61 -21.10 6.48
CA VAL A 129 -8.45 -22.56 6.41
C VAL A 129 -8.72 -23.20 7.76
N VAL A 130 -8.10 -22.72 8.84
CA VAL A 130 -8.30 -23.27 10.20
C VAL A 130 -9.76 -23.11 10.62
N SER A 131 -10.34 -21.93 10.42
CA SER A 131 -11.75 -21.68 10.74
C SER A 131 -12.68 -22.58 9.92
N GLY A 132 -12.43 -22.73 8.62
CA GLY A 132 -13.23 -23.58 7.74
C GLY A 132 -13.15 -25.06 8.10
N VAL A 133 -11.96 -25.57 8.42
CA VAL A 133 -11.77 -26.96 8.91
C VAL A 133 -12.51 -27.17 10.23
N GLY A 134 -12.40 -26.25 11.18
CA GLY A 134 -13.12 -26.37 12.44
C GLY A 134 -14.64 -26.28 12.28
N LEU A 135 -15.14 -25.41 11.41
CA LEU A 135 -16.56 -25.36 11.07
C LEU A 135 -17.03 -26.65 10.39
N PHE A 136 -16.21 -27.24 9.52
CA PHE A 136 -16.55 -28.50 8.87
C PHE A 136 -16.66 -29.64 9.87
N ALA A 137 -15.74 -29.69 10.83
CA ALA A 137 -15.76 -30.66 11.93
C ALA A 137 -16.98 -30.48 12.85
N LEU A 138 -17.47 -29.24 13.02
CA LEU A 138 -18.69 -28.94 13.76
C LEU A 138 -19.95 -29.34 12.98
N HIS A 139 -20.10 -28.82 11.76
CA HIS A 139 -21.22 -29.12 10.89
C HIS A 139 -20.91 -28.71 9.44
N PRO A 140 -20.96 -29.64 8.46
CA PRO A 140 -20.58 -29.35 7.07
C PRO A 140 -21.32 -28.17 6.43
N LEU A 141 -22.59 -27.91 6.77
CA LEU A 141 -23.32 -26.75 6.23
C LEU A 141 -22.74 -25.40 6.70
N LEU A 142 -22.12 -25.32 7.89
CA LEU A 142 -21.48 -24.09 8.36
C LEU A 142 -20.20 -23.79 7.56
N ALA A 143 -19.44 -24.83 7.22
CA ALA A 143 -18.30 -24.67 6.32
C ALA A 143 -18.76 -24.31 4.90
N ALA A 144 -19.85 -24.92 4.41
CA ALA A 144 -20.42 -24.59 3.11
C ALA A 144 -20.92 -23.13 3.04
N SER A 145 -21.54 -22.61 4.10
CA SER A 145 -21.99 -21.21 4.14
C SER A 145 -20.82 -20.21 4.15
N LEU A 146 -19.76 -20.50 4.90
CA LEU A 146 -18.51 -19.74 4.84
C LEU A 146 -17.92 -19.77 3.42
N GLY A 147 -17.80 -20.96 2.82
CA GLY A 147 -17.27 -21.14 1.48
C GLY A 147 -18.06 -20.39 0.41
N LEU A 148 -19.40 -20.46 0.47
CA LEU A 148 -20.29 -19.74 -0.43
C LEU A 148 -20.13 -18.22 -0.27
N THR A 149 -20.06 -17.73 0.98
CA THR A 149 -19.88 -16.30 1.25
C THR A 149 -18.56 -15.79 0.66
N LEU A 150 -17.46 -16.52 0.86
CA LEU A 150 -16.16 -16.19 0.30
C LEU A 150 -16.14 -16.27 -1.23
N ALA A 151 -16.85 -17.24 -1.83
CA ALA A 151 -16.96 -17.36 -3.27
C ALA A 151 -17.73 -16.19 -3.88
N LEU A 152 -18.85 -15.77 -3.26
CA LEU A 152 -19.61 -14.60 -3.69
C LEU A 152 -18.78 -13.32 -3.59
N GLU A 153 -18.06 -13.13 -2.49
CA GLU A 153 -17.14 -12.01 -2.32
C GLU A 153 -16.04 -12.01 -3.40
N ALA A 154 -15.43 -13.16 -3.65
CA ALA A 154 -14.39 -13.30 -4.67
C ALA A 154 -14.92 -12.98 -6.09
N VAL A 155 -16.10 -13.48 -6.45
CA VAL A 155 -16.75 -13.18 -7.74
C VAL A 155 -17.03 -11.69 -7.86
N PHE A 156 -17.57 -11.07 -6.81
CA PHE A 156 -17.84 -9.64 -6.78
C PHE A 156 -16.56 -8.80 -6.96
N LEU A 157 -15.51 -9.11 -6.20
CA LEU A 157 -14.22 -8.43 -6.30
C LEU A 157 -13.56 -8.64 -7.67
N PHE A 158 -13.66 -9.85 -8.23
CA PHE A 158 -13.13 -10.15 -9.56
C PHE A 158 -13.86 -9.34 -10.65
N GLY A 159 -15.18 -9.21 -10.55
CA GLY A 159 -15.97 -8.35 -11.43
C GLY A 159 -15.55 -6.88 -11.37
N LEU A 160 -15.21 -6.37 -10.17
CA LEU A 160 -14.75 -4.99 -9.98
C LEU A 160 -13.27 -4.76 -10.37
N ALA A 161 -12.46 -5.83 -10.39
CA ALA A 161 -11.01 -5.72 -10.56
C ALA A 161 -10.63 -5.06 -11.90
N GLY A 162 -11.29 -5.44 -13.01
CA GLY A 162 -10.98 -4.91 -14.34
C GLY A 162 -11.23 -3.40 -14.46
N GLY A 163 -12.38 -2.92 -13.96
CA GLY A 163 -12.73 -1.50 -13.96
C GLY A 163 -11.82 -0.67 -13.07
N THR A 164 -11.49 -1.19 -11.88
CA THR A 164 -10.57 -0.55 -10.94
C THR A 164 -9.15 -0.46 -11.50
N PHE A 165 -8.67 -1.53 -12.13
CA PHE A 165 -7.35 -1.56 -12.77
C PHE A 165 -7.24 -0.57 -13.91
N SER A 166 -8.27 -0.51 -14.76
CA SER A 166 -8.33 0.41 -15.90
C SER A 166 -8.36 1.87 -15.45
N SER A 167 -9.17 2.18 -14.44
CA SER A 167 -9.24 3.52 -13.82
C SER A 167 -7.90 3.92 -13.22
N ALA A 168 -7.24 3.02 -12.48
CA ALA A 168 -5.91 3.26 -11.92
C ALA A 168 -4.85 3.48 -13.01
N LYS A 169 -4.97 2.82 -14.17
CA LYS A 169 -4.07 3.02 -15.32
C LYS A 169 -4.27 4.39 -15.95
N THR A 170 -5.51 4.81 -16.16
CA THR A 170 -5.85 6.14 -16.70
C THR A 170 -5.37 7.25 -15.77
N LEU A 171 -5.61 7.11 -14.46
CA LEU A 171 -5.14 8.08 -13.47
C LEU A 171 -3.61 8.22 -13.46
N ARG A 172 -2.88 7.10 -13.56
CA ARG A 172 -1.42 7.10 -13.66
C ARG A 172 -0.93 7.81 -14.93
N ARG A 173 -1.60 7.61 -16.07
CA ARG A 173 -1.30 8.33 -17.32
C ARG A 173 -1.51 9.84 -17.17
N HIS A 174 -2.64 10.27 -16.61
CA HIS A 174 -2.90 11.70 -16.41
C HIS A 174 -1.89 12.36 -15.46
N ARG A 175 -1.53 11.69 -14.36
CA ARG A 175 -0.48 12.17 -13.46
C ARG A 175 0.89 12.28 -14.14
N GLY A 176 1.24 11.32 -14.99
CA GLY A 176 2.46 11.37 -15.80
C GLY A 176 2.48 12.56 -16.76
N ASN A 177 1.38 12.78 -17.48
CA ASN A 177 1.26 13.90 -18.42
C ASN A 177 1.31 15.27 -17.73
N LEU A 178 0.65 15.40 -16.56
CA LEU A 178 0.72 16.62 -15.76
C LEU A 178 2.14 16.90 -15.25
N ALA A 179 2.83 15.88 -14.74
CA ALA A 179 4.21 16.02 -14.28
C ALA A 179 5.16 16.44 -15.40
N ALA A 180 5.00 15.88 -16.60
CA ALA A 180 5.77 16.27 -17.79
C ALA A 180 5.54 17.75 -18.16
N ARG A 181 4.27 18.17 -18.25
CA ARG A 181 3.93 19.58 -18.53
C ARG A 181 4.50 20.55 -17.50
N ILE A 182 4.44 20.20 -16.22
CA ILE A 182 5.02 21.01 -15.15
C ILE A 182 6.55 21.09 -15.32
N ALA A 183 7.22 19.96 -15.59
CA ALA A 183 8.67 19.94 -15.82
C ALA A 183 9.08 20.80 -17.03
N ASP A 184 8.35 20.69 -18.14
CA ASP A 184 8.60 21.50 -19.35
C ASP A 184 8.41 22.99 -19.07
N THR A 185 7.36 23.35 -18.32
CA THR A 185 7.09 24.74 -17.92
C THR A 185 8.19 25.29 -17.02
N VAL A 186 8.67 24.50 -16.05
CA VAL A 186 9.76 24.88 -15.14
C VAL A 186 11.08 25.00 -15.90
N ALA A 187 11.37 24.10 -16.85
CA ALA A 187 12.56 24.17 -17.69
C ALA A 187 12.54 25.39 -18.62
N ALA A 188 11.36 25.74 -19.16
CA ALA A 188 11.16 26.93 -19.98
C ALA A 188 11.18 28.25 -19.18
N ARG A 189 11.27 28.20 -17.84
CA ARG A 189 11.22 29.40 -16.98
C ARG A 189 12.24 30.46 -17.40
N THR A 190 13.48 30.08 -17.72
CA THR A 190 14.53 31.05 -18.12
C THR A 190 14.22 31.69 -19.47
N ALA A 191 13.72 30.93 -20.44
CA ALA A 191 13.29 31.45 -21.74
C ALA A 191 12.06 32.37 -21.62
N ILE A 192 11.09 32.00 -20.80
CA ILE A 192 9.90 32.83 -20.51
C ILE A 192 10.31 34.12 -19.79
N SER A 193 11.18 34.03 -18.77
CA SER A 193 11.67 35.19 -18.02
C SER A 193 12.48 36.14 -18.91
N ALA A 194 13.33 35.60 -19.79
CA ALA A 194 14.10 36.38 -20.75
C ALA A 194 13.22 37.04 -21.81
N GLY A 195 12.17 36.36 -22.30
CA GLY A 195 11.20 36.93 -23.23
C GLY A 195 10.39 38.08 -22.62
N ILE A 196 9.97 37.95 -21.35
CA ILE A 196 9.26 39.02 -20.63
C ILE A 196 10.19 40.24 -20.42
N CYS A 197 11.43 40.02 -19.95
CA CYS A 197 12.40 41.12 -19.80
C CYS A 197 12.81 41.77 -21.13
N GLY A 198 12.88 40.99 -22.21
CA GLY A 198 13.19 41.48 -23.55
C GLY A 198 12.04 42.28 -24.17
N GLY A 199 10.80 41.80 -24.02
CA GLY A 199 9.61 42.52 -24.48
C GLY A 199 9.40 43.84 -23.74
N GLN A 200 9.67 43.87 -22.43
CA GLN A 200 9.55 45.08 -21.63
C GLN A 200 10.62 46.13 -21.97
N ARG A 201 11.80 45.72 -22.44
CA ARG A 201 12.81 46.63 -23.02
C ARG A 201 12.41 47.15 -24.40
N ALA A 202 11.81 46.32 -25.24
CA ALA A 202 11.34 46.72 -26.57
C ALA A 202 10.18 47.71 -26.50
N ASP A 203 9.25 47.57 -25.54
CA ASP A 203 8.18 48.54 -25.29
C ASP A 203 8.72 49.88 -24.76
N LEU A 204 9.71 49.85 -23.85
CA LEU A 204 10.36 51.08 -23.35
C LEU A 204 11.10 51.84 -24.46
N ASP A 205 11.83 51.14 -25.35
CA ASP A 205 12.48 51.77 -26.51
C ASP A 205 11.47 52.24 -27.57
N GLY A 206 10.31 51.59 -27.68
CA GLY A 206 9.21 51.98 -28.56
C GLY A 206 8.51 53.26 -28.11
N ASP A 207 8.27 53.42 -26.80
CA ASP A 207 7.71 54.65 -26.21
C ASP A 207 8.70 55.81 -26.29
N LEU A 208 10.00 55.58 -26.02
CA LEU A 208 11.03 56.62 -26.15
C LEU A 208 11.21 57.11 -27.59
N ARG A 209 10.94 56.26 -28.59
CA ARG A 209 10.95 56.65 -30.03
C ARG A 209 9.67 57.34 -30.49
N ARG A 210 8.56 57.24 -29.73
CA ARG A 210 7.30 57.93 -30.04
C ARG A 210 7.21 59.34 -29.46
N GLU A 211 8.15 59.72 -28.60
CA GLU A 211 8.27 61.06 -28.01
C GLU A 211 9.41 61.94 -28.62
N PRO A 212 9.50 62.19 -29.95
CA PRO A 212 10.28 63.31 -30.47
C PRO A 212 9.33 64.40 -30.98
N GLY A 213 8.70 65.18 -30.08
CA GLY A 213 7.83 66.25 -30.57
C GLY A 213 6.95 67.03 -29.58
N ARG A 214 7.18 66.96 -28.26
CA ARG A 214 6.45 67.79 -27.28
C ARG A 214 7.40 68.47 -26.30
N MET A 215 8.28 69.32 -26.81
CA MET A 215 8.79 70.47 -26.07
C MET A 215 8.76 71.67 -27.01
N GLY A 216 7.59 72.30 -27.06
CA GLY A 216 7.42 73.70 -27.46
C GLY A 216 7.26 74.54 -26.22
#